data_AF-A0A2H5W9J3-F1
#
_entry.id   AF-A0A2H5W9J3-F1
#
_cell.length_a   1.000
_cell.length_b   1.000
_cell.length_c   1.000
_cell.angle_alpha   90.00
_cell.angle_beta   90.00
_cell.angle_gamma   90.00
#
_symmetry.space_group_name_H-M   'P 1'
#
loop_
_entity.id
_entity.type
_entity.pdbx_description
1 polymer ?
#
loop_
_entity_poly.entity_id
_entity_poly.type
_entity_poly.pdbx_seq_one_letter_code
_entity_poly.pdbx_strand_id
1 'polypeptide(L)'
;MSQAIEAIRKHHRKILETFQGHLQTLRRRPESESLGALLHFLKTELLPHAVGEERALYPAVEGLLKAWGQATATMIVDHEFIRRSIQALEALAERLRTTSDVAALWGEVETQLLQLSAVLRLHLEKEERVYLPLVERHLSESVQRSILDRMHEVGPADVEAAGSVLDVRYMPPPERHPRIFETFDRLAPGASFILVNDHDPKPLYYEFLHERTGQFAWEYLESGPQVWRVRITKVAPQG
;
A
#
# COMPACT_ATOMS: atom_id res chain seq x y z
N MET A 1 22.47 4.30 -0.85
CA MET A 1 21.71 3.32 -0.04
C MET A 1 22.67 2.29 0.54
N SER A 2 22.44 1.79 1.75
CA SER A 2 23.28 0.74 2.37
C SER A 2 23.26 -0.55 1.54
N GLN A 3 24.43 -1.16 1.32
CA GLN A 3 24.56 -2.44 0.60
C GLN A 3 23.74 -3.56 1.26
N ALA A 4 23.67 -3.58 2.60
CA ALA A 4 22.92 -4.59 3.33
C ALA A 4 21.40 -4.45 3.13
N ILE A 5 20.89 -3.22 3.15
CA ILE A 5 19.45 -2.95 2.92
C ILE A 5 19.07 -3.28 1.48
N GLU A 6 19.93 -2.97 0.51
CA GLU A 6 19.66 -3.35 -0.88
C GLU A 6 19.71 -4.87 -1.08
N ALA A 7 20.59 -5.59 -0.37
CA ALA A 7 20.61 -7.05 -0.39
C ALA A 7 19.31 -7.65 0.15
N ILE A 8 18.75 -7.11 1.24
CA ILE A 8 17.45 -7.54 1.79
C ILE A 8 16.34 -7.31 0.76
N ARG A 9 16.26 -6.11 0.16
CA ARG A 9 15.24 -5.82 -0.88
C ARG A 9 15.36 -6.74 -2.08
N LYS A 10 16.58 -6.98 -2.56
CA LYS A 10 16.84 -7.92 -3.65
C LYS A 10 16.40 -9.34 -3.28
N HIS A 11 16.63 -9.76 -2.04
CA HIS A 11 16.19 -11.04 -1.55
C HIS A 11 14.66 -11.15 -1.51
N HIS A 12 13.95 -10.12 -1.03
CA HIS A 12 12.49 -10.06 -1.05
C HIS A 12 11.92 -10.16 -2.48
N ARG A 13 12.49 -9.43 -3.44
CA ARG A 13 12.11 -9.54 -4.87
C ARG A 13 12.27 -10.97 -5.37
N LYS A 14 13.41 -11.61 -5.08
CA LYS A 14 13.68 -12.99 -5.48
C LYS A 14 12.67 -13.98 -4.86
N ILE A 15 12.32 -13.83 -3.58
CA ILE A 15 11.30 -14.66 -2.92
C ILE A 15 9.97 -14.56 -3.66
N LEU A 16 9.51 -13.34 -3.95
CA LEU A 16 8.25 -13.11 -4.66
C LEU A 16 8.27 -13.67 -6.08
N GLU A 17 9.33 -13.41 -6.85
CA GLU A 17 9.51 -13.95 -8.20
C GLU A 17 9.49 -15.48 -8.21
N THR A 18 10.19 -16.11 -7.26
CA THR A 18 10.25 -17.58 -7.15
C THR A 18 8.90 -18.15 -6.76
N PHE A 19 8.20 -17.54 -5.79
CA PHE A 19 6.86 -17.94 -5.40
C PHE A 19 5.86 -17.86 -6.57
N GLN A 20 5.88 -16.75 -7.31
CA GLN A 20 5.05 -16.57 -8.49
C GLN A 20 5.36 -17.61 -9.58
N GLY A 21 6.64 -17.94 -9.79
CA GLY A 21 7.07 -19.00 -10.69
C GLY A 21 6.47 -20.36 -10.31
N HIS A 22 6.51 -20.72 -9.03
CA HIS A 22 5.87 -21.95 -8.53
C HIS A 22 4.35 -21.95 -8.74
N LEU A 23 3.66 -20.82 -8.49
CA LEU A 23 2.22 -20.71 -8.74
C LEU A 23 1.87 -20.87 -10.22
N GLN A 24 2.65 -20.29 -11.13
CA GLN A 24 2.45 -20.45 -12.57
C GLN A 24 2.65 -21.90 -13.01
N THR A 25 3.69 -22.57 -12.50
CA THR A 25 3.91 -23.99 -12.76
C THR A 25 2.75 -24.84 -12.25
N LEU A 26 2.29 -24.62 -11.01
CA LEU A 26 1.17 -25.36 -10.43
C LEU A 26 -0.13 -25.16 -11.21
N ARG A 27 -0.39 -23.95 -11.71
CA ARG A 27 -1.56 -23.68 -12.59
C ARG A 27 -1.48 -24.43 -13.92
N ARG A 28 -0.28 -24.55 -14.50
CA ARG A 28 -0.07 -25.28 -15.77
C ARG A 28 -0.04 -26.80 -15.57
N ARG A 29 0.43 -27.25 -14.40
CA ARG A 29 0.60 -28.66 -14.01
C ARG A 29 0.07 -28.87 -12.59
N PRO A 30 -1.25 -29.06 -12.42
CA PRO A 30 -1.87 -29.23 -11.11
C PRO A 30 -1.64 -30.65 -10.57
N GLU A 31 -0.38 -30.99 -10.31
CA GLU A 31 0.08 -32.32 -9.90
C GLU A 31 0.87 -32.29 -8.58
N SER A 32 0.97 -33.46 -7.94
CA SER A 32 1.64 -33.61 -6.63
C SER A 32 3.10 -33.16 -6.64
N GLU A 33 3.83 -33.41 -7.74
CA GLU A 33 5.24 -32.99 -7.87
C GLU A 33 5.39 -31.47 -7.88
N SER A 34 4.56 -30.77 -8.67
CA SER A 34 4.56 -29.31 -8.73
C SER A 34 4.16 -28.67 -7.39
N LEU A 35 3.19 -29.27 -6.68
CA LEU A 35 2.84 -28.86 -5.31
C LEU A 35 3.99 -29.13 -4.33
N GLY A 36 4.65 -30.28 -4.44
CA GLY A 36 5.80 -30.65 -3.64
C GLY A 36 6.97 -29.67 -3.79
N ALA A 37 7.23 -29.21 -5.01
CA ALA A 37 8.24 -28.19 -5.28
C ALA A 37 7.92 -26.84 -4.62
N LEU A 38 6.66 -26.39 -4.70
CA LEU A 38 6.22 -25.19 -3.99
C LEU A 38 6.38 -25.35 -2.47
N LEU A 39 5.92 -26.47 -1.91
CA LEU A 39 6.04 -26.74 -0.47
C LEU A 39 7.49 -26.80 0.00
N HIS A 40 8.39 -27.33 -0.82
CA HIS A 40 9.82 -27.31 -0.53
C HIS A 40 10.33 -25.87 -0.42
N PHE A 41 10.10 -25.03 -1.44
CA PHE A 41 10.47 -23.61 -1.41
C PHE A 41 9.91 -22.87 -0.19
N LEU A 42 8.63 -23.07 0.12
CA LEU A 42 8.00 -22.44 1.30
C LEU A 42 8.70 -22.82 2.60
N LYS A 43 9.13 -24.08 2.74
CA LYS A 43 9.77 -24.59 3.96
C LYS A 43 11.25 -24.26 4.07
N THR A 44 11.97 -24.18 2.95
CA THR A 44 13.44 -24.03 2.94
C THR A 44 13.90 -22.61 2.68
N GLU A 45 13.07 -21.75 2.09
CA GLU A 45 13.40 -20.36 1.79
C GLU A 45 12.50 -19.39 2.57
N LEU A 46 11.17 -19.47 2.37
CA LEU A 46 10.25 -18.47 2.93
C LEU A 46 10.14 -18.53 4.46
N LEU A 47 9.93 -19.72 5.04
CA LEU A 47 9.85 -19.87 6.50
C LEU A 47 11.15 -19.45 7.20
N PRO A 48 12.35 -19.93 6.77
CA PRO A 48 13.60 -19.50 7.36
C PRO A 48 13.84 -18.00 7.23
N HIS A 49 13.43 -17.39 6.11
CA HIS A 49 13.46 -15.93 5.94
C HIS A 49 12.63 -15.21 7.02
N ALA A 50 11.35 -15.59 7.19
CA ALA A 50 10.47 -15.00 8.19
C ALA A 50 11.00 -15.16 9.63
N VAL A 51 11.45 -16.38 9.98
CA VAL A 51 12.07 -16.65 11.30
C VAL A 51 13.36 -15.85 11.48
N GLY A 52 14.11 -15.62 10.40
CA GLY A 52 15.30 -14.76 10.41
C GLY A 52 14.95 -13.30 10.73
N GLU A 53 13.88 -12.77 10.14
CA GLU A 53 13.38 -11.42 10.46
C GLU A 53 12.97 -11.32 11.94
N GLU A 54 12.20 -12.29 12.44
CA GLU A 54 11.78 -12.34 13.85
C GLU A 54 12.96 -12.37 14.82
N ARG A 55 14.01 -13.12 14.51
CA ARG A 55 15.17 -13.31 15.40
C ARG A 55 16.18 -12.17 15.34
N ALA A 56 16.29 -11.47 14.21
CA ALA A 56 17.35 -10.50 13.97
C ALA A 56 16.83 -9.10 13.64
N LEU A 57 15.95 -8.98 12.64
CA LEU A 57 15.50 -7.67 12.16
C LEU A 57 14.56 -6.99 13.17
N TYR A 58 13.53 -7.69 13.64
CA TYR A 58 12.51 -7.08 14.49
C TYR A 58 13.05 -6.55 15.84
N PRO A 59 13.94 -7.26 16.56
CA PRO A 59 14.56 -6.70 17.77
C PRO A 59 15.35 -5.42 17.51
N ALA A 60 16.03 -5.30 16.36
CA ALA A 60 16.74 -4.08 15.99
C ALA A 60 15.79 -2.94 15.61
N VAL A 61 14.66 -3.27 14.98
CA VAL A 61 13.65 -2.31 14.51
C VAL A 61 12.74 -1.83 15.64
N GLU A 62 12.47 -2.62 16.67
CA GLU A 62 11.53 -2.28 17.75
C GLU A 62 11.92 -0.96 18.46
N GLY A 63 13.19 -0.80 18.83
CA GLY A 63 13.69 0.44 19.43
C GLY A 63 13.58 1.64 18.47
N LEU A 64 13.80 1.41 17.17
CA LEU A 64 13.68 2.45 16.14
C LEU A 64 12.22 2.86 15.92
N LEU A 65 11.28 1.91 15.92
CA LEU A 65 9.86 2.20 15.81
C LEU A 65 9.37 3.06 16.97
N LYS A 66 9.83 2.76 18.19
CA LYS A 66 9.48 3.58 19.37
C LYS A 66 10.04 5.00 19.29
N ALA A 67 11.25 5.17 18.76
CA ALA A 67 11.93 6.46 18.73
C ALA A 67 11.55 7.34 17.53
N TRP A 68 11.34 6.72 16.36
CA TRP A 68 11.22 7.42 15.07
C TRP A 68 10.08 6.91 14.19
N GLY A 69 9.48 5.78 14.53
CA GLY A 69 8.42 5.17 13.74
C GLY A 69 7.03 5.67 14.13
N GLN A 70 6.09 5.49 13.21
CA GLN A 70 4.67 5.57 13.51
C GLN A 70 4.17 4.13 13.72
N ALA A 71 3.78 3.78 14.95
CA ALA A 71 3.36 2.42 15.30
C ALA A 71 2.19 1.91 14.42
N THR A 72 1.35 2.82 13.93
CA THR A 72 0.22 2.50 13.05
C THR A 72 0.57 2.46 11.56
N ALA A 73 1.83 2.72 11.16
CA ALA A 73 2.24 2.73 9.76
C ALA A 73 2.01 1.39 9.05
N THR A 74 2.18 0.27 9.77
CA THR A 74 1.92 -1.08 9.22
C THR A 74 0.45 -1.25 8.80
N MET A 75 -0.48 -0.64 9.54
CA MET A 75 -1.91 -0.68 9.23
C MET A 75 -2.28 0.27 8.11
N ILE A 76 -1.58 1.41 8.00
CA ILE A 76 -1.73 2.32 6.85
C ILE A 76 -1.31 1.59 5.56
N VAL A 77 -0.21 0.84 5.60
CA VAL A 77 0.22 0.02 4.45
C VAL A 77 -0.85 -1.02 4.09
N ASP A 78 -1.45 -1.72 5.06
CA ASP A 78 -2.57 -2.63 4.79
C ASP A 78 -3.76 -1.92 4.12
N HIS A 79 -4.12 -0.73 4.60
CA HIS A 79 -5.20 0.08 4.01
C HIS A 79 -4.89 0.51 2.57
N GLU A 80 -3.63 0.80 2.25
CA GLU A 80 -3.24 1.07 0.86
C GLU A 80 -3.46 -0.16 -0.04
N PHE A 81 -3.15 -1.37 0.44
CA PHE A 81 -3.46 -2.60 -0.31
C PHE A 81 -4.96 -2.77 -0.51
N ILE A 82 -5.76 -2.54 0.54
CA ILE A 82 -7.23 -2.61 0.46
C ILE A 82 -7.76 -1.63 -0.58
N ARG A 83 -7.33 -0.35 -0.55
CA ARG A 83 -7.76 0.66 -1.54
C ARG A 83 -7.36 0.27 -2.95
N ARG A 84 -6.13 -0.19 -3.17
CA ARG A 84 -5.68 -0.64 -4.51
C ARG A 84 -6.49 -1.83 -5.01
N SER A 85 -6.83 -2.79 -4.16
CA SER A 85 -7.68 -3.92 -4.52
C SER A 85 -9.10 -3.48 -4.88
N ILE A 86 -9.69 -2.52 -4.15
CA ILE A 86 -11.01 -1.96 -4.49
C ILE A 86 -10.97 -1.26 -5.85
N GLN A 87 -9.97 -0.41 -6.10
CA GLN A 87 -9.80 0.25 -7.41
C GLN A 87 -9.63 -0.75 -8.56
N ALA A 88 -8.91 -1.85 -8.34
CA ALA A 88 -8.77 -2.90 -9.33
C ALA A 88 -10.12 -3.59 -9.60
N LEU A 89 -10.92 -3.86 -8.56
CA LEU A 89 -12.25 -4.45 -8.70
C LEU A 89 -13.23 -3.50 -9.41
N GLU A 90 -13.16 -2.20 -9.17
CA GLU A 90 -13.95 -1.19 -9.90
C GLU A 90 -13.61 -1.19 -11.39
N ALA A 91 -12.31 -1.22 -11.74
CA ALA A 91 -11.86 -1.30 -13.13
C ALA A 91 -12.31 -2.61 -13.80
N LEU A 92 -12.28 -3.73 -13.07
CA LEU A 92 -12.81 -5.02 -13.55
C LEU A 92 -14.32 -4.99 -13.74
N ALA A 93 -15.06 -4.36 -12.83
CA ALA A 93 -16.50 -4.18 -12.94
C ALA A 93 -16.89 -3.37 -14.19
N GLU A 94 -16.12 -2.33 -14.54
CA GLU A 94 -16.34 -1.60 -15.79
C GLU A 94 -16.08 -2.47 -17.03
N ARG A 95 -14.95 -3.19 -17.06
CA ARG A 95 -14.63 -4.13 -18.16
C ARG A 95 -15.70 -5.21 -18.31
N LEU A 96 -16.30 -5.69 -17.21
CA LEU A 96 -17.36 -6.69 -17.23
C LEU A 96 -18.62 -6.20 -17.97
N ARG A 97 -18.88 -4.89 -18.01
CA ARG A 97 -20.05 -4.35 -18.72
C ARG A 97 -19.96 -4.48 -20.24
N THR A 98 -18.74 -4.64 -20.79
CA THR A 98 -18.50 -4.56 -22.23
C THR A 98 -17.79 -5.78 -22.82
N THR A 99 -17.20 -6.66 -21.99
CA THR A 99 -16.47 -7.84 -22.45
C THR A 99 -17.37 -8.90 -23.09
N SER A 100 -16.86 -9.61 -24.10
CA SER A 100 -17.46 -10.84 -24.63
C SER A 100 -16.94 -12.11 -23.94
N ASP A 101 -15.78 -12.04 -23.28
CA ASP A 101 -15.19 -13.14 -22.52
C ASP A 101 -15.35 -12.90 -21.01
N VAL A 102 -16.55 -13.20 -20.52
CA VAL A 102 -16.91 -13.03 -19.11
C VAL A 102 -16.16 -14.03 -18.23
N ALA A 103 -15.93 -15.26 -18.69
CA ALA A 103 -15.32 -16.31 -17.89
C ALA A 103 -13.85 -16.00 -17.54
N ALA A 104 -13.06 -15.53 -18.51
CA ALA A 104 -11.68 -15.11 -18.25
C ALA A 104 -11.62 -13.93 -17.27
N LEU A 105 -12.48 -12.92 -17.48
CA LEU A 105 -12.52 -11.73 -16.62
C LEU A 105 -13.00 -12.05 -15.20
N TRP A 106 -13.94 -12.98 -15.05
CA TRP A 106 -14.39 -13.45 -13.75
C TRP A 106 -13.27 -14.14 -12.96
N GLY A 107 -12.39 -14.89 -13.63
CA GLY A 107 -11.19 -15.45 -12.98
C GLY A 107 -10.23 -14.37 -12.43
N GLU A 108 -10.14 -13.21 -13.10
CA GLU A 108 -9.41 -12.05 -12.56
C GLU A 108 -10.11 -11.50 -11.29
N VAL A 109 -11.44 -11.37 -11.31
CA VAL A 109 -12.24 -10.93 -10.16
C VAL A 109 -12.06 -11.86 -8.96
N GLU A 110 -12.20 -13.17 -9.15
CA GLU A 110 -12.00 -14.16 -8.07
C GLU A 110 -10.60 -14.07 -7.48
N THR A 111 -9.58 -13.92 -8.33
CA THR A 111 -8.19 -13.74 -7.87
C THR A 111 -8.05 -12.48 -7.01
N GLN A 112 -8.62 -11.35 -7.43
CA GLN A 112 -8.57 -10.10 -6.67
C GLN A 112 -9.33 -10.21 -5.33
N LEU A 113 -10.50 -10.83 -5.33
CA LEU A 113 -11.29 -11.05 -4.10
C LEU A 113 -10.57 -11.96 -3.10
N LEU A 114 -9.89 -13.01 -3.58
CA LEU A 114 -9.09 -13.89 -2.73
C LEU A 114 -7.91 -13.14 -2.09
N GLN A 115 -7.23 -12.27 -2.85
CA GLN A 115 -6.14 -11.43 -2.33
C GLN A 115 -6.67 -10.42 -1.30
N LEU A 116 -7.76 -9.73 -1.61
CA LEU A 116 -8.39 -8.79 -0.67
C LEU A 116 -8.85 -9.49 0.61
N SER A 117 -9.45 -10.68 0.51
CA SER A 117 -9.86 -11.50 1.65
C SER A 117 -8.67 -11.90 2.54
N ALA A 118 -7.51 -12.20 1.95
CA ALA A 118 -6.30 -12.51 2.71
C ALA A 118 -5.79 -11.27 3.49
N VAL A 119 -5.71 -10.11 2.83
CA VAL A 119 -5.29 -8.86 3.48
C VAL A 119 -6.27 -8.44 4.57
N LEU A 120 -7.58 -8.49 4.31
CA LEU A 120 -8.61 -8.09 5.28
C LEU A 120 -8.57 -8.96 6.54
N ARG A 121 -8.44 -10.29 6.39
CA ARG A 121 -8.32 -11.19 7.54
C ARG A 121 -7.08 -10.87 8.37
N LEU A 122 -5.92 -10.70 7.73
CA LEU A 122 -4.69 -10.34 8.43
C LEU A 122 -4.81 -8.97 9.12
N HIS A 123 -5.43 -8.00 8.46
CA HIS A 123 -5.64 -6.65 8.97
C HIS A 123 -6.49 -6.66 10.25
N LEU A 124 -7.66 -7.29 10.21
CA LEU A 124 -8.56 -7.40 11.36
C LEU A 124 -7.91 -8.17 12.52
N GLU A 125 -7.17 -9.24 12.23
CA GLU A 125 -6.43 -9.98 13.26
C GLU A 125 -5.39 -9.12 13.98
N LYS A 126 -4.73 -8.18 13.28
CA LYS A 126 -3.80 -7.23 13.91
C LYS A 126 -4.56 -6.28 14.86
N GLU A 127 -5.72 -5.77 14.46
CA GLU A 127 -6.52 -4.89 15.32
C GLU A 127 -7.01 -5.63 16.57
N GLU A 128 -7.64 -6.79 16.38
CA GLU A 128 -8.21 -7.62 17.44
C GLU A 128 -7.16 -8.07 18.46
N ARG A 129 -5.96 -8.45 17.99
CA ARG A 129 -4.95 -9.07 18.87
C ARG A 129 -3.90 -8.11 19.39
N VAL A 130 -3.71 -6.97 18.73
CA VAL A 130 -2.67 -6.00 19.10
C VAL A 130 -3.28 -4.70 19.59
N TYR A 131 -4.25 -4.12 18.89
CA TYR A 131 -4.71 -2.75 19.19
C TYR A 131 -5.86 -2.72 20.19
N LEU A 132 -6.91 -3.50 19.98
CA LEU A 132 -8.07 -3.51 20.87
C LEU A 132 -7.68 -3.86 22.33
N PRO A 133 -6.78 -4.81 22.62
CA PRO A 133 -6.33 -5.07 23.99
C PRO A 133 -5.62 -3.87 24.63
N LEU A 134 -4.93 -3.03 23.85
CA LEU A 134 -4.31 -1.81 24.37
C LEU A 134 -5.36 -0.74 24.68
N VAL A 135 -6.33 -0.56 23.78
CA VAL A 135 -7.46 0.36 23.98
C VAL A 135 -8.25 -0.02 25.22
N GLU A 136 -8.59 -1.30 25.35
CA GLU A 136 -9.33 -1.84 26.50
C GLU A 136 -8.61 -1.61 27.82
N ARG A 137 -7.29 -1.87 27.86
CA ARG A 137 -6.49 -1.78 29.10
C ARG A 137 -6.14 -0.35 29.51
N HIS A 138 -6.04 0.58 28.57
CA HIS A 138 -5.42 1.89 28.82
C HIS A 138 -6.35 3.10 28.60
N LEU A 139 -7.51 2.93 27.97
CA LEU A 139 -8.48 4.01 27.75
C LEU A 139 -9.77 3.77 28.54
N SER A 140 -10.40 4.83 29.05
CA SER A 140 -11.69 4.72 29.75
C SER A 140 -12.83 4.39 28.80
N GLU A 141 -13.91 3.76 29.30
CA GLU A 141 -15.11 3.44 28.50
C GLU A 141 -15.69 4.67 27.77
N SER A 142 -15.65 5.85 28.40
CA SER A 142 -16.11 7.10 27.78
C SER A 142 -15.27 7.46 26.54
N VAL A 143 -13.95 7.30 26.60
CA VAL A 143 -13.06 7.55 25.47
C VAL A 143 -13.24 6.48 24.41
N GLN A 144 -13.36 5.20 24.80
CA GLN A 144 -13.64 4.09 23.89
C GLN A 144 -14.93 4.33 23.09
N ARG A 145 -16.01 4.75 23.77
CA ARG A 145 -17.29 5.09 23.11
C ARG A 145 -17.13 6.26 22.13
N SER A 146 -16.43 7.32 22.53
CA SER A 146 -16.15 8.44 21.63
C SER A 146 -15.31 8.05 20.41
N ILE A 147 -14.42 7.06 20.52
CA ILE A 147 -13.71 6.50 19.36
C ILE A 147 -14.70 5.79 18.43
N LEU A 148 -15.55 4.91 18.97
CA LEU A 148 -16.55 4.18 18.19
C LEU A 148 -17.52 5.13 17.44
N ASP A 149 -18.02 6.15 18.12
CA ASP A 149 -18.93 7.13 17.53
C ASP A 149 -18.26 7.83 16.34
N ARG A 150 -17.02 8.33 16.52
CA ARG A 150 -16.25 8.98 15.44
C ARG A 150 -15.92 8.04 14.27
N MET A 151 -15.73 6.75 14.52
CA MET A 151 -15.50 5.77 13.46
C MET A 151 -16.75 5.60 12.58
N HIS A 152 -17.96 5.67 13.16
CA HIS A 152 -19.22 5.57 12.42
C HIS A 152 -19.66 6.90 11.79
N GLU A 153 -19.12 8.03 12.24
CA GLU A 153 -19.32 9.34 11.62
C GLU A 153 -18.60 9.49 10.27
N VAL A 154 -17.61 8.63 9.98
CA VAL A 154 -16.87 8.64 8.71
C VAL A 154 -17.83 8.41 7.54
N GLY A 155 -17.98 9.43 6.71
CA GLY A 155 -18.89 9.42 5.56
C GLY A 155 -18.17 9.25 4.22
N PRO A 156 -18.93 9.21 3.10
CA PRO A 156 -18.37 9.13 1.76
C PRO A 156 -17.37 10.26 1.44
N ALA A 157 -17.61 11.47 1.96
CA ALA A 157 -16.71 12.61 1.77
C ALA A 157 -15.34 12.39 2.43
N ASP A 158 -15.29 11.74 3.59
CA ASP A 158 -14.03 11.40 4.28
C ASP A 158 -13.26 10.31 3.52
N VAL A 159 -13.98 9.35 2.95
CA VAL A 159 -13.39 8.30 2.09
C VAL A 159 -12.81 8.91 0.82
N GLU A 160 -13.52 9.83 0.18
CA GLU A 160 -13.04 10.56 -1.00
C GLU A 160 -11.81 11.42 -0.66
N ALA A 161 -11.87 12.16 0.44
CA ALA A 161 -10.75 12.95 0.94
C ALA A 161 -9.53 12.06 1.23
N ALA A 162 -9.71 10.92 1.90
CA ALA A 162 -8.63 9.96 2.15
C ALA A 162 -8.08 9.34 0.86
N GLY A 163 -8.93 9.07 -0.12
CA GLY A 163 -8.53 8.58 -1.45
C GLY A 163 -7.71 9.60 -2.25
N SER A 164 -7.87 10.89 -1.97
CA SER A 164 -7.07 11.98 -2.54
C SER A 164 -5.71 12.17 -1.86
N VAL A 165 -5.37 11.43 -0.81
CA VAL A 165 -4.07 11.53 -0.14
C VAL A 165 -3.14 10.41 -0.61
N LEU A 166 -1.99 10.78 -1.17
CA LEU A 166 -0.90 9.87 -1.50
C LEU A 166 0.24 10.06 -0.49
N ASP A 167 0.31 9.19 0.52
CA ASP A 167 1.41 9.18 1.49
C ASP A 167 2.56 8.30 1.00
N VAL A 168 3.70 8.93 0.69
CA VAL A 168 4.86 8.25 0.13
C VAL A 168 5.92 7.93 1.18
N ARG A 169 5.73 8.31 2.44
CA ARG A 169 6.72 8.18 3.52
C ARG A 169 7.11 6.72 3.75
N TYR A 170 6.15 5.82 3.61
CA TYR A 170 6.34 4.38 3.83
C TYR A 170 6.64 3.61 2.55
N MET A 171 6.64 4.27 1.39
CA MET A 171 6.99 3.65 0.12
C MET A 171 8.50 3.63 -0.10
N PRO A 172 9.06 2.53 -0.67
CA PRO A 172 10.46 2.48 -1.08
C PRO A 172 10.81 3.64 -2.03
N PRO A 173 11.97 4.32 -1.87
CA PRO A 173 12.31 5.50 -2.68
C PRO A 173 12.17 5.32 -4.21
N PRO A 174 12.59 4.18 -4.80
CA PRO A 174 12.43 3.95 -6.24
C PRO A 174 10.97 3.87 -6.71
N GLU A 175 10.03 3.57 -5.82
CA GLU A 175 8.61 3.41 -6.14
C GLU A 175 7.82 4.71 -5.99
N ARG A 176 8.35 5.69 -5.23
CA ARG A 176 7.66 6.95 -4.91
C ARG A 176 7.31 7.74 -6.17
N HIS A 177 8.31 8.15 -6.95
CA HIS A 177 8.10 9.01 -8.13
C HIS A 177 7.20 8.35 -9.19
N PRO A 178 7.44 7.09 -9.61
CA PRO A 178 6.52 6.42 -10.54
C PRO A 178 5.07 6.44 -10.05
N ARG A 179 4.84 6.16 -8.76
CA ARG A 179 3.48 6.17 -8.19
C ARG A 179 2.85 7.56 -8.18
N ILE A 180 3.63 8.60 -7.89
CA ILE A 180 3.19 10.00 -7.89
C ILE A 180 2.75 10.42 -9.30
N PHE A 181 3.59 10.17 -10.32
CA PHE A 181 3.26 10.52 -11.71
C PHE A 181 2.07 9.73 -12.23
N GLU A 182 2.00 8.42 -11.96
CA GLU A 182 0.84 7.59 -12.33
C GLU A 182 -0.46 8.12 -11.69
N THR A 183 -0.39 8.58 -10.43
CA THR A 183 -1.53 9.19 -9.73
C THR A 183 -1.93 10.51 -10.38
N PHE A 184 -0.96 11.36 -10.71
CA PHE A 184 -1.19 12.63 -11.38
C PHE A 184 -1.80 12.44 -12.79
N ASP A 185 -1.26 11.52 -13.58
CA ASP A 185 -1.69 11.32 -14.97
C ASP A 185 -3.14 10.85 -15.06
N ARG A 186 -3.60 10.06 -14.08
CA ARG A 186 -5.00 9.63 -13.95
C ARG A 186 -5.98 10.73 -13.53
N LEU A 187 -5.52 11.87 -13.04
CA LEU A 187 -6.42 12.96 -12.65
C LEU A 187 -7.18 13.51 -13.86
N ALA A 188 -8.46 13.80 -13.64
CA ALA A 188 -9.22 14.68 -14.52
C ALA A 188 -8.68 16.12 -14.42
N PRO A 189 -8.78 16.94 -15.48
CA PRO A 189 -8.46 18.37 -15.39
C PRO A 189 -9.23 19.06 -14.26
N GLY A 190 -8.53 19.83 -13.44
CA GLY A 190 -9.05 20.50 -12.25
C GLY A 190 -9.04 19.66 -10.98
N ALA A 191 -8.85 18.34 -11.07
CA ALA A 191 -8.72 17.46 -9.91
C ALA A 191 -7.33 17.58 -9.27
N SER A 192 -7.25 17.19 -7.99
CA SER A 192 -6.01 17.27 -7.21
C SER A 192 -5.85 16.08 -6.26
N PHE A 193 -4.62 15.84 -5.82
CA PHE A 193 -4.32 14.96 -4.70
C PHE A 193 -3.32 15.63 -3.75
N ILE A 194 -3.27 15.19 -2.50
CA ILE A 194 -2.34 15.64 -1.48
C ILE A 194 -1.20 14.62 -1.38
N LEU A 195 0.00 15.02 -1.77
CA LEU A 195 1.23 14.30 -1.52
C LEU A 195 1.67 14.50 -0.06
N VAL A 196 1.91 13.41 0.67
CA VAL A 196 2.55 13.45 1.99
C VAL A 196 3.94 12.83 1.89
N ASN A 197 4.98 13.59 2.22
CA ASN A 197 6.39 13.18 2.12
C ASN A 197 7.14 13.37 3.44
N ASP A 198 8.26 12.65 3.60
CA ASP A 198 9.12 12.68 4.80
C ASP A 198 10.20 13.76 4.74
N HIS A 199 10.29 14.48 3.62
CA HIS A 199 11.18 15.60 3.39
C HIS A 199 10.55 16.58 2.38
N ASP A 200 11.18 17.74 2.20
CA ASP A 200 10.77 18.72 1.19
C ASP A 200 10.81 18.09 -0.22
N PRO A 201 9.65 17.97 -0.92
CA PRO A 201 9.56 17.41 -2.26
C PRO A 201 10.08 18.35 -3.36
N LYS A 202 10.91 19.35 -3.05
CA LYS A 202 11.50 20.25 -4.03
C LYS A 202 12.17 19.58 -5.24
N PRO A 203 12.93 18.47 -5.13
CA PRO A 203 13.46 17.76 -6.30
C PRO A 203 12.35 17.26 -7.23
N LEU A 204 11.28 16.70 -6.66
CA LEU A 204 10.11 16.22 -7.39
C LEU A 204 9.36 17.38 -8.06
N TYR A 205 9.26 18.55 -7.41
CA TYR A 205 8.70 19.76 -8.04
C TYR A 205 9.44 20.14 -9.33
N TYR A 206 10.79 20.09 -9.34
CA TYR A 206 11.56 20.36 -10.54
C TYR A 206 11.34 19.28 -11.62
N GLU A 207 11.22 18.01 -11.23
CA GLU A 207 10.88 16.93 -12.17
C GLU A 207 9.52 17.16 -12.83
N PHE A 208 8.51 17.57 -12.06
CA PHE A 208 7.21 18.00 -12.59
C PHE A 208 7.32 19.19 -13.54
N LEU A 209 8.13 20.20 -13.22
CA LEU A 209 8.37 21.34 -14.11
C LEU A 209 8.94 20.91 -15.46
N HIS A 210 9.79 19.88 -15.48
CA HIS A 210 10.36 19.34 -16.71
C HIS A 210 9.42 18.41 -17.47
N GLU A 211 8.75 17.49 -16.78
CA GLU A 211 7.97 16.43 -17.43
C GLU A 211 6.50 16.77 -17.69
N ARG A 212 5.94 17.72 -16.94
CA ARG A 212 4.51 18.12 -16.98
C ARG A 212 4.39 19.64 -17.05
N THR A 213 5.31 20.30 -17.75
CA THR A 213 5.36 21.76 -17.88
C THR A 213 4.00 22.35 -18.24
N GLY A 214 3.51 23.31 -17.43
CA GLY A 214 2.22 23.98 -17.67
C GLY A 214 0.98 23.13 -17.43
N GLN A 215 1.12 21.89 -16.96
CA GLN A 215 0.01 20.95 -16.73
C GLN A 215 -0.35 20.77 -15.26
N PHE A 216 0.40 21.36 -14.32
CA PHE A 216 0.13 21.24 -12.89
C PHE A 216 0.19 22.57 -12.14
N ALA A 217 -0.50 22.61 -11.00
CA ALA A 217 -0.31 23.59 -9.94
C ALA A 217 0.19 22.88 -8.67
N TRP A 218 1.01 23.60 -7.89
CA TRP A 218 1.71 23.07 -6.72
C TRP A 218 1.51 24.00 -5.53
N GLU A 219 0.89 23.49 -4.47
CA GLU A 219 0.57 24.27 -3.28
C GLU A 219 1.07 23.55 -2.04
N TYR A 220 1.94 24.18 -1.26
CA TYR A 220 2.33 23.66 0.04
C TYR A 220 1.19 23.86 1.04
N LEU A 221 0.72 22.75 1.62
CA LEU A 221 -0.24 22.76 2.73
C LEU A 221 0.47 22.71 4.08
N GLU A 222 1.64 22.07 4.13
CA GLU A 222 2.48 21.97 5.32
C GLU A 222 3.96 21.83 4.93
N SER A 223 4.82 22.57 5.63
CA SER A 223 6.24 22.70 5.30
C SER A 223 7.16 22.23 6.43
N GLY A 224 6.97 21.00 6.91
CA GLY A 224 7.92 20.32 7.81
C GLY A 224 8.00 20.88 9.24
N PRO A 225 8.95 20.38 10.05
CA PRO A 225 10.09 19.51 9.68
C PRO A 225 9.77 18.01 9.64
N GLN A 226 8.65 17.55 10.21
CA GLN A 226 8.34 16.11 10.33
C GLN A 226 7.49 15.57 9.19
N VAL A 227 6.63 16.41 8.62
CA VAL A 227 5.72 16.03 7.53
C VAL A 227 5.65 17.18 6.53
N TRP A 228 5.71 16.84 5.25
CA TRP A 228 5.51 17.78 4.16
C TRP A 228 4.24 17.40 3.40
N ARG A 229 3.30 18.34 3.29
CA ARG A 229 2.05 18.13 2.55
C ARG A 229 1.98 19.10 1.39
N VAL A 230 1.78 18.57 0.20
CA VAL A 230 1.65 19.35 -1.03
C VAL A 230 0.39 18.93 -1.75
N ARG A 231 -0.47 19.88 -2.11
CA ARG A 231 -1.54 19.66 -3.08
C ARG A 231 -0.98 19.81 -4.49
N ILE A 232 -1.15 18.77 -5.30
CA ILE A 232 -0.77 18.74 -6.71
C ILE A 232 -2.06 18.65 -7.52
N THR A 233 -2.33 19.70 -8.29
CA THR A 233 -3.55 19.83 -9.10
C THR A 233 -3.21 19.73 -10.57
N LYS A 234 -3.95 18.94 -11.34
CA LYS A 234 -3.82 18.93 -12.81
C LYS A 234 -4.57 20.12 -13.39
N VAL A 235 -3.86 21.07 -14.00
CA VAL A 235 -4.52 22.23 -14.62
C VAL A 235 -5.07 21.83 -15.99
N ALA A 236 -6.20 22.43 -16.37
CA ALA A 236 -6.70 22.27 -17.73
C ALA A 236 -5.67 22.84 -18.73
N PRO A 237 -5.49 22.21 -19.91
CA PRO A 237 -4.67 22.79 -20.96
C PRO A 237 -5.14 24.22 -21.23
N GLN A 238 -4.23 25.19 -21.19
CA GLN A 238 -4.53 26.50 -21.74
C GLN A 238 -4.70 26.29 -23.24
N GLY A 239 -5.92 26.51 -23.74
CA GLY A 239 -6.28 26.36 -25.15
C GLY A 239 -5.56 27.34 -26.06
#